data_AF-A0A9E4FW12-F1
#
_entry.id   AF-A0A9E4FW12-F1
#
_cell.length_a   1.000
_cell.length_b   1.000
_cell.length_c   1.000
_cell.angle_alpha   90.00
_cell.angle_beta   90.00
_cell.angle_gamma   90.00
#
_symmetry.space_group_name_H-M   'P 1'
#
loop_
_entity.id
_entity.type
_entity.pdbx_description
1 polymer ?
#
loop_
_entity_poly.entity_id
_entity_poly.type
_entity_poly.pdbx_seq_one_letter_code
_entity_poly.pdbx_strand_id
1 'polypeptide(L)'
;FEPPWSWFFLAFYVNSFLIPVPLWMMRRVRRSFSWMLWTSLLVNIGMFFERLIIIVPALMRKGPIPFQYGTYRPSPVEITIVAGTFFLVGFLMLMFSKFFPLIPLWEEKEGQHLSDSVQVGRVTVPGLVKE
;
A
#
# COMPACT_ATOMS: atom_id res chain seq x y z
N PHE A 1 -10.61 -26.21 3.05
CA PHE A 1 -10.61 -25.28 4.20
C PHE A 1 -11.90 -25.53 4.96
N GLU A 2 -11.81 -25.99 6.21
CA GLU A 2 -13.00 -26.04 7.07
C GLU A 2 -13.35 -24.61 7.53
N PRO A 3 -14.65 -24.25 7.63
CA PRO A 3 -15.06 -22.97 8.20
C PRO A 3 -14.53 -22.90 9.64
N PRO A 4 -13.74 -21.87 10.04
CA PRO A 4 -13.83 -20.44 9.69
C PRO A 4 -12.73 -19.87 8.76
N TRP A 5 -11.73 -20.66 8.35
CA TRP A 5 -10.59 -20.16 7.55
C TRP A 5 -10.97 -19.83 6.10
N SER A 6 -12.02 -20.48 5.58
CA SER A 6 -12.57 -20.22 4.25
C SER A 6 -13.11 -18.79 4.09
N TRP A 7 -13.64 -18.19 5.17
CA TRP A 7 -14.15 -16.82 5.13
C TRP A 7 -13.04 -15.80 4.99
N PHE A 8 -11.92 -16.01 5.71
CA PHE A 8 -10.72 -15.18 5.55
C PHE A 8 -10.12 -15.32 4.15
N PHE A 9 -10.09 -16.54 3.59
CA PHE A 9 -9.64 -16.75 2.21
C PHE A 9 -10.50 -16.02 1.19
N LEU A 10 -11.82 -16.07 1.34
CA LEU A 10 -12.73 -15.33 0.47
C LEU A 10 -12.54 -13.81 0.64
N ALA A 11 -12.39 -13.33 1.87
CA ALA A 11 -12.14 -11.92 2.14
C ALA A 11 -10.82 -11.43 1.49
N PHE A 12 -9.73 -12.21 1.59
CA PHE A 12 -8.47 -11.93 0.89
C PHE A 12 -8.69 -11.88 -0.63
N TYR A 13 -9.29 -12.91 -1.21
CA TYR A 13 -9.47 -13.01 -2.65
C TYR A 13 -10.32 -11.87 -3.21
N VAL A 14 -11.42 -11.54 -2.52
CA VAL A 14 -12.31 -10.46 -2.92
C VAL A 14 -11.60 -9.11 -2.83
N ASN A 15 -10.88 -8.88 -1.74
CA ASN A 15 -10.28 -7.58 -1.43
C ASN A 15 -8.98 -7.31 -2.22
N SER A 16 -8.17 -8.33 -2.49
CA SER A 16 -6.90 -8.20 -3.22
C SER A 16 -7.03 -8.38 -4.73
N PHE A 17 -7.98 -9.20 -5.20
CA PHE A 17 -8.11 -9.53 -6.63
C PHE A 17 -9.45 -9.08 -7.21
N LEU A 18 -10.56 -9.50 -6.63
CA LEU A 18 -11.87 -9.33 -7.28
C LEU A 18 -12.32 -7.86 -7.38
N ILE A 19 -12.05 -7.04 -6.36
CA ILE A 19 -12.43 -5.63 -6.34
C ILE A 19 -11.42 -4.76 -7.12
N PRO A 20 -10.11 -4.75 -6.79
CA PRO A 20 -9.18 -3.78 -7.37
C PRO A 20 -8.89 -4.02 -8.86
N VAL A 21 -8.82 -5.28 -9.32
CA VAL A 21 -8.49 -5.60 -10.73
C VAL A 21 -9.50 -5.00 -11.72
N PRO A 22 -10.82 -5.24 -11.61
CA PRO A 22 -11.80 -4.64 -12.52
C PRO A 22 -11.91 -3.13 -12.34
N LEU A 23 -11.77 -2.62 -11.11
CA LEU A 23 -11.76 -1.17 -10.86
C LEU A 23 -10.59 -0.48 -11.57
N TRP A 24 -9.39 -1.04 -11.56
CA TRP A 24 -8.23 -0.45 -12.25
C TRP A 24 -8.28 -0.58 -13.77
N MET A 25 -8.98 -1.59 -14.30
CA MET A 25 -9.23 -1.69 -15.74
C MET A 25 -10.00 -0.47 -16.26
N MET A 26 -10.86 0.13 -15.42
CA MET A 26 -11.62 1.32 -15.78
C MET A 26 -10.76 2.59 -15.72
N ARG A 27 -10.64 3.27 -16.87
CA ARG A 27 -9.88 4.53 -17.00
C ARG A 27 -10.40 5.65 -16.08
N ARG A 28 -11.70 5.64 -15.77
CA ARG A 28 -12.36 6.62 -14.89
C ARG A 28 -11.86 6.51 -13.45
N VAL A 29 -11.68 5.29 -12.96
CA VAL A 29 -11.22 5.00 -11.60
C VAL A 29 -9.76 5.41 -11.42
N ARG A 30 -8.90 5.09 -12.40
CA ARG A 30 -7.47 5.45 -12.38
C ARG A 30 -7.18 6.95 -12.45
N ARG A 31 -8.15 7.77 -12.87
CA ARG A 31 -7.99 9.24 -12.93
C ARG A 31 -8.60 9.94 -11.73
N SER A 32 -9.32 9.24 -10.87
CA SER A 32 -9.91 9.81 -9.65
C SER A 32 -9.08 9.42 -8.43
N PHE A 33 -8.61 10.44 -7.71
CA PHE A 33 -7.81 10.25 -6.49
C PHE A 33 -8.56 9.40 -5.43
N SER A 34 -9.82 9.72 -5.16
CA SER A 34 -10.59 9.05 -4.10
C SER A 34 -10.76 7.55 -4.33
N TRP A 35 -11.05 7.11 -5.56
CA TRP A 35 -11.19 5.68 -5.85
C TRP A 35 -9.85 4.94 -5.82
N MET A 36 -8.76 5.60 -6.24
CA MET A 36 -7.42 5.03 -6.09
C MET A 36 -7.04 4.84 -4.63
N LEU A 37 -7.34 5.83 -3.77
CA LEU A 37 -7.06 5.73 -2.34
C LEU A 37 -7.81 4.55 -1.71
N TRP A 38 -9.12 4.44 -1.95
CA TRP A 38 -9.91 3.33 -1.40
C TRP A 38 -9.44 1.96 -1.90
N THR A 39 -9.20 1.80 -3.20
CA THR A 39 -8.71 0.52 -3.76
C THR A 39 -7.33 0.15 -3.23
N SER A 40 -6.44 1.11 -3.02
CA SER A 40 -5.12 0.85 -2.42
C SER A 40 -5.20 0.41 -0.95
N LEU A 41 -6.11 0.99 -0.17
CA LEU A 41 -6.32 0.62 1.23
C LEU A 41 -6.91 -0.79 1.33
N LEU A 42 -7.89 -1.10 0.48
CA LEU A 42 -8.46 -2.43 0.32
C LEU A 42 -7.36 -3.47 0.04
N VAL A 43 -6.53 -3.26 -0.99
CA VAL A 43 -5.42 -4.19 -1.30
C VAL A 43 -4.49 -4.42 -0.11
N ASN A 44 -4.09 -3.36 0.61
CA ASN A 44 -3.21 -3.50 1.78
C ASN A 44 -3.83 -4.39 2.87
N ILE A 45 -5.11 -4.21 3.16
CA ILE A 45 -5.85 -5.06 4.11
C ILE A 45 -5.91 -6.51 3.59
N GLY A 46 -6.12 -6.70 2.29
CA GLY A 46 -6.20 -8.03 1.68
C GLY A 46 -4.89 -8.80 1.79
N MET A 47 -3.77 -8.16 1.45
CA MET A 47 -2.44 -8.75 1.57
C MET A 47 -2.07 -9.08 3.03
N PHE A 48 -2.54 -8.26 3.98
CA PHE A 48 -2.38 -8.58 5.40
C PHE A 48 -3.12 -9.89 5.77
N PHE A 49 -4.35 -10.07 5.29
CA PHE A 49 -5.09 -11.33 5.49
C PHE A 49 -4.43 -12.53 4.82
N GLU A 50 -3.83 -12.38 3.63
CA GLU A 50 -3.05 -13.45 2.99
C GLU A 50 -1.98 -13.99 3.94
N ARG A 51 -1.19 -13.08 4.54
CA ARG A 51 -0.14 -13.46 5.49
C ARG A 51 -0.71 -14.18 6.71
N LEU A 52 -1.85 -13.74 7.24
CA LEU A 52 -2.51 -14.41 8.37
C LEU A 52 -2.95 -15.84 8.02
N ILE A 53 -3.51 -16.05 6.83
CA ILE A 53 -4.02 -17.36 6.37
C ILE A 53 -2.89 -18.34 6.07
N ILE A 54 -1.73 -17.88 5.63
CA ILE A 54 -0.58 -18.75 5.41
C ILE A 54 0.04 -19.15 6.76
N ILE A 55 0.26 -18.18 7.65
CA ILE A 55 1.04 -18.41 8.88
C ILE A 55 0.24 -19.18 9.94
N VAL A 56 -1.02 -18.81 10.19
CA VAL A 56 -1.76 -19.33 11.35
C VAL A 56 -2.11 -20.82 11.20
N PRO A 57 -2.76 -21.28 10.11
CA PRO A 57 -2.97 -22.71 9.85
C PRO A 57 -1.68 -23.53 9.78
N ALA A 58 -0.59 -22.96 9.23
CA ALA A 58 0.69 -23.65 9.17
C ALA A 58 1.25 -23.91 10.58
N LEU A 59 1.13 -22.95 11.50
CA LEU A 59 1.58 -23.11 12.90
C LEU A 59 0.69 -24.06 13.70
N MET A 60 -0.63 -24.04 13.47
CA MET A 60 -1.58 -24.91 14.16
C MET A 60 -1.32 -26.41 13.95
N ARG A 61 -0.74 -26.76 12.81
CA ARG A 61 -0.49 -28.14 12.38
C ARG A 61 0.98 -28.55 12.47
N LYS A 62 1.87 -27.67 12.95
CA LYS A 62 3.34 -27.88 12.98
C LYS A 62 3.82 -28.77 14.14
N GLY A 63 2.92 -29.26 15.00
CA GLY A 63 3.29 -30.11 16.12
C GLY A 63 3.94 -31.43 15.67
N PRO A 64 4.91 -31.98 16.41
CA PRO A 64 5.52 -33.29 16.09
C PRO A 64 4.53 -34.46 16.27
N ILE A 65 3.38 -34.20 16.90
CA ILE A 65 2.34 -35.17 17.21
C ILE A 65 1.13 -34.89 16.30
N PRO A 66 0.69 -35.83 15.45
CA PRO A 66 -0.33 -35.59 14.43
C PRO A 66 -1.75 -35.37 14.99
N PHE A 67 -1.96 -35.51 16.29
CA PHE A 67 -3.26 -35.36 16.97
C PHE A 67 -3.36 -34.07 17.80
N GLN A 68 -2.29 -33.28 17.91
CA GLN A 68 -2.28 -32.05 18.70
C GLN A 68 -2.50 -30.84 17.79
N TYR A 69 -3.77 -30.52 17.53
CA TYR A 69 -4.15 -29.32 16.79
C TYR A 69 -4.33 -28.14 17.74
N GLY A 70 -3.51 -27.09 17.58
CA GLY A 70 -3.67 -25.84 18.31
C GLY A 70 -4.82 -24.99 17.74
N THR A 71 -5.48 -24.19 18.58
CA THR A 71 -6.40 -23.14 18.14
C THR A 71 -5.78 -21.78 18.44
N TYR A 72 -5.79 -20.87 17.46
CA TYR A 72 -5.33 -19.50 17.59
C TYR A 72 -6.55 -18.61 17.81
N ARG A 73 -6.51 -17.84 18.89
CA ARG A 73 -7.47 -16.77 19.17
C ARG A 73 -6.65 -15.51 19.45
N PRO A 74 -6.81 -14.45 18.63
CA PRO A 74 -6.01 -13.25 18.80
C PRO A 74 -6.29 -12.62 20.15
N SER A 75 -5.22 -12.35 20.90
CA SER A 75 -5.29 -11.60 22.15
C SER A 75 -5.49 -10.11 21.86
N PRO A 76 -6.25 -9.36 22.66
CA PRO A 76 -6.35 -7.91 22.52
C PRO A 76 -4.98 -7.22 22.51
N VAL A 77 -4.01 -7.76 23.25
CA VAL A 77 -2.64 -7.22 23.30
C VAL A 77 -1.95 -7.33 21.93
N GLU A 78 -2.11 -8.45 21.21
CA GLU A 78 -1.52 -8.63 19.87
C GLU A 78 -2.09 -7.61 18.88
N ILE A 79 -3.40 -7.37 18.95
CA ILE A 79 -4.08 -6.38 18.09
C ILE A 79 -3.54 -4.96 18.37
N THR A 80 -3.35 -4.62 19.65
CA THR A 80 -2.80 -3.30 20.01
C THR A 80 -1.36 -3.11 19.55
N ILE A 81 -0.54 -4.16 19.57
CA ILE A 81 0.83 -4.09 19.04
C ILE A 81 0.79 -3.86 17.53
N VAL A 82 -0.02 -4.61 16.79
CA VAL A 82 -0.17 -4.44 15.35
C VAL A 82 -0.65 -3.02 15.02
N ALA A 83 -1.73 -2.56 15.66
CA ALA A 83 -2.22 -1.20 15.47
C ALA A 83 -1.16 -0.15 15.84
N GLY A 84 -0.45 -0.37 16.95
CA GLY A 84 0.64 0.48 17.42
C GLY A 84 1.75 0.62 16.39
N THR A 85 2.13 -0.45 15.68
CA THR A 85 3.17 -0.36 14.63
C THR A 85 2.72 0.50 13.45
N PHE A 86 1.46 0.41 13.02
CA PHE A 86 0.93 1.28 11.95
C PHE A 86 0.94 2.76 12.37
N PHE A 87 0.49 3.07 13.58
CA PHE A 87 0.50 4.44 14.09
C PHE A 87 1.91 4.96 14.33
N LEU A 88 2.82 4.13 14.82
CA LEU A 88 4.22 4.49 15.04
C LEU A 88 4.91 4.84 13.72
N VAL A 89 4.74 4.02 12.69
CA VAL A 89 5.29 4.31 11.34
C VAL A 89 4.66 5.59 10.78
N GLY A 90 3.34 5.75 10.88
CA GLY A 90 2.68 6.99 10.46
C GLY A 90 3.18 8.23 11.21
N PHE A 91 3.37 8.12 12.52
CA PHE A 91 3.91 9.19 13.36
C PHE A 91 5.36 9.55 12.99
N LEU A 92 6.21 8.55 12.78
CA LEU A 92 7.60 8.74 12.33
C LEU A 92 7.64 9.41 10.95
N MET A 93 6.77 9.01 10.02
CA MET A 93 6.65 9.64 8.70
C MET A 93 6.21 11.11 8.79
N LEU A 94 5.29 11.44 9.70
CA LEU A 94 4.85 12.82 9.95
C LEU A 94 5.92 13.66 10.65
N MET A 95 6.71 13.07 11.55
CA MET A 95 7.89 13.75 12.09
C MET A 95 8.90 14.01 10.98
N PHE A 96 9.21 13.00 10.16
CA PHE A 96 10.16 13.13 9.06
C PHE A 96 9.77 14.25 8.09
N SER A 97 8.50 14.34 7.70
CA SER A 97 8.02 15.42 6.81
C SER A 97 8.11 16.82 7.44
N LYS A 98 8.15 16.91 8.77
CA LYS A 98 8.31 18.18 9.49
C LYS A 98 9.78 18.61 9.59
N PHE A 99 10.71 17.67 9.76
CA PHE A 99 12.13 17.97 9.95
C PHE A 99 12.93 18.01 8.64
N PHE A 100 12.52 17.26 7.62
CA PHE A 100 13.23 17.16 6.35
C PHE A 100 12.33 17.58 5.19
N PRO A 101 12.87 18.26 4.17
CA PRO A 101 12.14 18.52 2.94
C PRO A 101 11.83 17.20 2.24
N LEU A 102 10.55 16.93 1.98
CA LEU A 102 10.07 15.73 1.29
C LEU A 102 10.47 15.70 -0.19
N ILE A 103 10.64 16.87 -0.79
CA ILE A 103 11.00 17.05 -2.19
C ILE A 103 12.44 17.58 -2.25
N PRO A 104 13.34 16.91 -2.99
CA PRO A 104 14.70 17.39 -3.17
C PRO A 104 14.70 18.71 -3.95
N LEU A 105 15.12 19.79 -3.29
CA LEU A 105 15.12 21.14 -3.87
C LEU A 105 16.07 21.29 -5.07
N TRP A 106 17.10 20.44 -5.16
CA TRP A 106 18.02 20.44 -6.29
C TRP A 106 17.34 19.94 -7.58
N GLU A 107 16.65 18.80 -7.50
CA GLU A 107 15.97 18.20 -8.67
C GLU A 107 14.83 19.10 -9.16
N GLU A 108 14.12 19.76 -8.24
CA GLU A 108 13.04 20.68 -8.62
C GLU A 108 13.59 21.90 -9.38
N LYS A 109 14.73 22.47 -8.95
CA LYS A 109 15.38 23.57 -9.67
C LYS A 109 15.86 23.14 -11.05
N GLU A 110 16.50 21.98 -11.14
CA GLU A 110 16.96 21.42 -12.42
C GLU A 110 15.77 21.13 -13.36
N GLY A 111 14.69 20.55 -12.84
CA GLY A 111 13.46 20.29 -13.60
C GLY A 111 12.79 21.57 -14.12
N GLN A 112 12.85 22.67 -13.38
CA GLN A 112 12.36 23.98 -13.83
C GLN A 112 13.25 24.58 -14.93
N HIS A 113 14.58 24.49 -14.78
CA HIS A 113 15.52 24.91 -15.83
C HIS A 113 15.39 24.12 -17.14
N LEU A 114 15.01 22.84 -17.07
CA LEU A 114 14.74 22.00 -18.23
C LEU A 114 13.35 22.22 -18.85
N SER A 115 12.41 22.74 -18.07
CA SER A 115 11.04 23.01 -18.51
C SER A 115 10.84 24.41 -19.08
N ASP A 116 11.88 25.26 -19.05
CA ASP A 116 11.79 26.59 -19.61
C ASP A 116 11.65 26.50 -21.14
N SER A 117 10.62 27.16 -21.67
CA SER A 117 10.25 27.08 -23.07
C SER A 117 10.60 28.38 -23.75
N VAL A 118 11.64 28.37 -24.57
CA VAL A 118 12.11 29.57 -25.27
C VAL A 118 11.33 29.69 -26.58
N GLN A 119 10.75 30.87 -26.80
CA GLN A 119 10.17 31.20 -28.11
C GLN A 119 11.28 31.60 -29.07
N VAL A 120 11.56 30.75 -30.06
CA VAL A 120 12.48 31.06 -31.16
C VAL A 120 11.64 31.46 -32.37
N GLY A 121 11.48 32.78 -32.57
CA GLY A 121 10.67 33.33 -33.65
C GLY A 121 9.17 33.11 -33.43
N ARG A 122 8.55 32.15 -34.15
CA ARG A 122 7.11 31.79 -34.03
C ARG A 122 6.85 30.43 -33.40
N VAL A 123 7.89 29.68 -33.05
CA VAL A 123 7.78 28.31 -32.54
C VAL A 123 8.36 28.27 -31.13
N THR A 124 7.60 27.72 -30.19
CA THR A 124 8.06 27.46 -28.83
C THR A 124 8.81 26.14 -28.81
N VAL A 125 10.09 26.18 -28.48
CA VAL A 125 10.94 24.99 -28.39
C VAL A 125 11.35 24.82 -26.93
N PRO A 126 11.29 23.61 -26.35
CA PRO A 126 11.88 23.37 -25.03
C PRO A 126 13.38 23.61 -25.15
N GLY A 127 13.91 24.59 -24.41
CA GLY A 127 15.28 25.05 -24.63
C GLY A 127 15.87 25.66 -23.38
N LEU A 128 17.01 25.12 -22.95
CA LEU A 128 17.83 25.68 -21.88
C LEU A 128 18.29 27.09 -22.27
N VAL A 129 17.80 28.12 -21.59
CA VAL A 129 18.46 29.42 -21.58
C VAL A 129 19.73 29.28 -20.75
N LYS A 130 20.86 29.04 -21.42
CA LYS A 130 22.18 29.23 -20.81
C LYS A 130 22.37 30.75 -20.69
N GLU A 131 22.32 31.28 -19.47
CA GLU A 131 22.96 32.56 -19.15
C GLU A 131 24.48 32.47 -19.37
#